data_AF-A0A6I6DXM2-F1
#
_entry.id   AF-A0A6I6DXM2-F1
#
_cell.length_a   1.000
_cell.length_b   1.000
_cell.length_c   1.000
_cell.angle_alpha   90.00
_cell.angle_beta   90.00
_cell.angle_gamma   90.00
#
_symmetry.space_group_name_H-M   'P 1'
#
loop_
_entity.id
_entity.type
_entity.pdbx_description
1 polymer ?
#
loop_
_entity_poly.entity_id
_entity_poly.type
_entity_poly.pdbx_seq_one_letter_code
_entity_poly.pdbx_strand_id
1 'polypeptide(L)' 'MIDLEERLLTRWSARKFLVAGIIIAAMGYLPLQLYIMFGPRDGNPIGLGLLFITVTPVGLGVVAIGLVKLIVGFFLGRRS' A
#
# COMPACT_ATOMS: atom_id res chain seq x y z
N MET A 1 -13.37 -20.92 -13.90
CA MET A 1 -12.81 -19.55 -13.90
C MET A 1 -13.02 -18.85 -12.56
N ILE A 2 -14.24 -18.88 -12.00
CA ILE A 2 -14.60 -18.30 -10.68
C ILE A 2 -13.70 -18.83 -9.53
N ASP A 3 -13.41 -20.14 -9.52
CA ASP A 3 -12.62 -20.82 -8.47
C ASP A 3 -11.14 -20.37 -8.39
N LEU A 4 -10.56 -19.86 -9.51
CA LEU A 4 -9.17 -19.41 -9.54
C LEU A 4 -9.00 -18.00 -8.94
N GLU A 5 -9.94 -17.11 -9.25
CA GLU A 5 -10.01 -15.77 -8.63
C GLU A 5 -10.28 -15.88 -7.13
N GLU A 6 -11.19 -16.77 -6.74
CA GLU A 6 -11.50 -17.02 -5.32
C GLU A 6 -10.27 -17.54 -4.55
N ARG A 7 -9.49 -18.45 -5.16
CA ARG A 7 -8.20 -18.94 -4.61
C ARG A 7 -7.12 -17.86 -4.54
N LEU A 8 -7.04 -16.98 -5.52
CA LEU A 8 -6.07 -15.86 -5.53
C LEU A 8 -6.43 -14.80 -4.49
N LEU A 9 -7.72 -14.49 -4.34
CA LEU A 9 -8.22 -13.58 -3.32
C LEU A 9 -8.09 -14.16 -1.90
N THR A 10 -8.13 -15.48 -1.71
CA THR A 10 -8.01 -16.11 -0.39
C THR A 10 -6.59 -16.44 0.05
N ARG A 11 -5.60 -16.51 -0.85
CA ARG A 11 -4.22 -16.89 -0.48
C ARG A 11 -3.51 -15.96 0.50
N TRP A 12 -3.85 -14.67 0.46
CA TRP A 12 -3.19 -13.66 1.28
C TRP A 12 -4.16 -13.13 2.34
N SER A 13 -3.77 -13.25 3.61
CA SER A 13 -4.53 -12.71 4.74
C SER A 13 -4.58 -11.19 4.69
N ALA A 14 -5.64 -10.60 5.24
CA ALA A 14 -5.84 -9.16 5.26
C ALA A 14 -4.63 -8.42 5.88
N ARG A 15 -4.04 -8.99 6.94
CA ARG A 15 -2.80 -8.48 7.55
C ARG A 15 -1.65 -8.36 6.56
N LYS A 16 -1.46 -9.34 5.67
CA LYS A 16 -0.38 -9.29 4.66
C LYS A 16 -0.61 -8.15 3.66
N PHE A 17 -1.86 -7.91 3.24
CA PHE A 17 -2.19 -6.76 2.38
C PHE A 17 -1.90 -5.43 3.09
N LEU A 18 -2.32 -5.29 4.35
CA LEU A 18 -2.05 -4.07 5.11
C LEU A 18 -0.55 -3.80 5.24
N VAL A 19 0.23 -4.81 5.64
CA VAL A 19 1.69 -4.66 5.81
C VAL A 19 2.36 -4.34 4.47
N ALA A 20 2.05 -5.10 3.41
CA ALA A 20 2.62 -4.85 2.09
C ALA A 20 2.26 -3.46 1.55
N GLY A 21 1.00 -3.05 1.69
CA GLY A 21 0.54 -1.73 1.25
C GLY A 21 1.20 -0.59 2.00
N ILE A 22 1.36 -0.72 3.32
CA ILE A 22 2.09 0.27 4.16
C ILE A 22 3.55 0.37 3.70
N ILE A 23 4.23 -0.76 3.47
CA ILE A 23 5.63 -0.76 3.01
C ILE A 23 5.75 -0.07 1.65
N ILE A 24 4.88 -0.40 0.69
CA ILE A 24 4.90 0.22 -0.64
C ILE A 24 4.62 1.72 -0.54
N ALA A 25 3.61 2.12 0.23
CA ALA A 25 3.28 3.54 0.43
C ALA A 25 4.44 4.31 1.07
N ALA A 26 5.09 3.71 2.07
CA ALA A 26 6.27 4.26 2.73
C ALA A 26 7.46 4.40 1.77
N MET A 27 7.70 3.42 0.89
CA MET A 27 8.74 3.50 -0.14
C MET A 27 8.52 4.66 -1.12
N GLY A 28 7.26 4.97 -1.47
CA GLY A 28 6.94 6.13 -2.30
C GLY A 28 7.03 7.46 -1.57
N TYR A 29 6.67 7.48 -0.28
CA TYR A 29 6.55 8.71 0.52
C TYR A 29 7.87 9.14 1.16
N LEU A 30 8.56 8.23 1.84
CA LEU A 30 9.73 8.55 2.67
C LEU A 30 10.87 9.23 1.90
N PRO A 31 11.25 8.81 0.68
CA PRO A 31 12.36 9.44 -0.03
C PRO A 31 12.14 10.94 -0.26
N LEU A 32 10.92 11.33 -0.67
CA LEU A 32 10.58 12.74 -0.89
C LEU A 32 10.60 13.52 0.43
N GLN A 33 10.06 12.96 1.51
CA GLN A 33 10.06 13.64 2.81
C GLN A 33 11.46 13.83 3.39
N LEU A 34 12.30 12.80 3.29
CA LEU A 34 13.69 12.88 3.73
C LEU A 34 14.45 13.93 2.93
N TYR A 35 14.17 14.05 1.63
CA TYR A 35 14.73 15.11 0.81
C TYR A 35 14.24 16.50 1.23
N ILE A 36 12.94 16.67 1.53
CA ILE A 36 12.42 17.96 2.01
C ILE A 36 13.07 18.36 3.34
N MET A 37 13.36 17.41 4.22
CA MET A 37 13.91 17.67 5.54
C MET A 37 15.44 17.88 5.55
N PHE A 38 16.18 17.11 4.75
CA PHE A 38 17.64 17.04 4.81
C PHE A 38 18.33 17.36 3.47
N GLY A 39 17.56 17.55 2.40
CA GLY A 39 18.09 17.77 1.06
C GLY A 39 18.71 19.16 0.87
N PRO A 40 19.57 19.30 -0.14
CA PRO A 40 20.14 20.60 -0.50
C PRO A 40 19.04 21.54 -0.99
N ARG A 41 19.11 22.82 -0.58
CA ARG A 41 18.12 23.85 -0.96
C ARG A 41 18.01 24.08 -2.47
N ASP A 42 19.12 23.90 -3.19
CA ASP A 42 19.20 24.16 -4.63
C ASP A 42 19.04 22.91 -5.49
N GLY A 43 18.72 21.76 -4.89
CA GLY A 43 18.55 20.54 -5.65
C GLY A 43 17.14 20.41 -6.26
N ASN A 44 17.00 19.49 -7.22
CA ASN A 44 15.76 19.25 -7.94
C ASN A 44 15.14 17.89 -7.55
N PRO A 45 14.10 17.84 -6.71
CA PRO A 45 13.46 16.58 -6.29
C PRO A 45 12.40 16.04 -7.25
N ILE A 46 12.35 16.47 -8.53
CA ILE A 46 11.26 16.06 -9.43
C ILE A 46 11.12 14.54 -9.56
N GLY A 47 12.24 13.80 -9.58
CA GLY A 47 12.22 12.33 -9.61
C GLY A 47 11.59 11.71 -8.34
N LEU A 48 11.85 12.30 -7.17
CA LEU A 48 11.23 11.87 -5.92
C LEU A 48 9.74 12.24 -5.87
N GLY A 49 9.36 13.38 -6.45
CA GLY A 49 7.97 13.76 -6.64
C GLY A 49 7.21 12.77 -7.52
N LEU A 50 7.81 12.35 -8.63
CA LEU A 50 7.23 11.32 -9.51
C LEU A 50 7.12 9.96 -8.82
N LEU A 51 8.15 9.56 -8.06
CA LEU A 51 8.10 8.34 -7.25
C LEU A 51 6.94 8.38 -6.24
N PHE A 52 6.75 9.51 -5.55
CA PHE A 52 5.65 9.69 -4.60
C PHE A 52 4.29 9.55 -5.27
N ILE A 53 4.04 10.27 -6.37
CA ILE A 53 2.74 10.28 -7.06
C ILE A 53 2.42 8.92 -7.70
N THR A 54 3.43 8.13 -8.07
CA THR A 54 3.21 6.81 -8.69
C THR A 54 3.10 5.69 -7.67
N VAL A 55 4.00 5.63 -6.69
CA VAL A 55 4.11 4.47 -5.79
C VAL A 55 3.19 4.59 -4.58
N THR A 56 3.00 5.81 -4.03
CA THR A 56 2.16 5.98 -2.83
C THR A 56 0.70 5.60 -3.07
N PRO A 57 0.04 6.00 -4.19
CA PRO A 57 -1.33 5.57 -4.46
C PRO A 57 -1.47 4.05 -4.63
N VAL A 58 -0.47 3.39 -5.24
CA VAL A 58 -0.45 1.92 -5.35
C VAL A 58 -0.43 1.27 -3.97
N GLY A 59 0.44 1.75 -3.07
CA GLY A 59 0.50 1.25 -1.70
C GLY A 59 -0.81 1.48 -0.94
N LEU A 60 -1.41 2.67 -1.05
CA LEU A 60 -2.70 2.98 -0.46
C LEU A 60 -3.83 2.10 -1.01
N GLY A 61 -3.82 1.79 -2.31
CA GLY A 61 -4.76 0.84 -2.91
C GLY A 61 -4.65 -0.56 -2.31
N VAL A 62 -3.43 -1.04 -2.08
CA VAL A 62 -3.20 -2.35 -1.43
C VAL A 62 -3.69 -2.33 0.03
N VAL A 63 -3.48 -1.23 0.76
CA VAL A 63 -4.05 -1.05 2.11
C VAL A 63 -5.58 -1.08 2.07
N ALA A 64 -6.21 -0.37 1.13
CA ALA A 64 -7.66 -0.36 0.98
C ALA A 64 -8.22 -1.77 0.77
N ILE A 65 -7.57 -2.59 -0.06
CA ILE A 65 -7.94 -4.01 -0.25
C ILE A 65 -7.84 -4.80 1.06
N GLY A 66 -6.76 -4.58 1.83
CA GLY A 66 -6.60 -5.19 3.15
C GLY A 66 -7.70 -4.81 4.15
N LEU A 67 -8.09 -3.53 4.17
CA LEU A 67 -9.18 -3.02 5.01
C LEU A 67 -10.53 -3.61 4.61
N VAL A 68 -10.84 -3.65 3.31
CA VAL A 68 -12.08 -4.25 2.80
C VAL A 68 -12.16 -5.72 3.24
N LYS A 69 -11.06 -6.48 3.17
CA LYS A 69 -11.02 -7.87 3.65
C LYS A 69 -11.27 -7.99 5.15
N LEU A 70 -10.73 -7.09 5.98
CA LEU A 70 -11.01 -7.09 7.42
C LEU A 70 -12.49 -6.80 7.70
N ILE A 71 -13.05 -5.79 7.03
CA ILE A 71 -14.45 -5.39 7.20
C ILE A 71 -15.38 -6.54 6.80
N VAL A 72 -15.16 -7.13 5.62
CA VAL A 72 -15.95 -8.29 5.15
C VAL A 72 -15.78 -9.49 6.08
N GLY A 73 -14.55 -9.78 6.54
CA GLY A 73 -14.30 -10.85 7.50
C GLY A 73 -15.03 -10.67 8.83
N PHE A 74 -15.09 -9.42 9.33
CA PHE A 74 -15.82 -9.04 10.53
C PHE A 74 -17.33 -9.26 10.38
N PHE A 75 -17.93 -8.80 9.27
CA PHE A 75 -19.37 -8.96 9.02
C PHE A 75 -19.79 -10.41 8.78
N LEU A 76 -18.91 -11.24 8.20
CA LEU A 76 -19.19 -12.66 7.95
C LEU A 76 -19.00 -13.55 9.20
N GLY A 77 -18.66 -12.98 10.36
CA GLY A 77 -18.48 -13.74 11.60
C GLY A 77 -17.31 -14.73 11.57
N ARG A 78 -16.43 -14.65 10.56
CA ARG A 78 -15.18 -15.41 10.54
C ARG A 78 -14.23 -14.76 11.55
N ARG A 79 -14.24 -15.25 12.79
CA ARG A 79 -13.15 -15.03 13.75
C ARG A 79 -11.87 -15.57 13.09
N SER A 80 -11.09 -14.65 12.51
CA SER A 80 -9.79 -14.95 11.93
C SER A 80 -8.74 -15.19 13.02
#